data_AF-A0A2Y9SFD1-F1
#
_entry.id   AF-A0A2Y9SFD1-F1
#
_cell.length_a   1.000
_cell.length_b   1.000
_cell.length_c   1.000
_cell.angle_alpha   90.00
_cell.angle_beta   90.00
_cell.angle_gamma   90.00
#
_symmetry.space_group_name_H-M   'P 1'
#
loop_
_entity.id
_entity.type
_entity.pdbx_description
1 polymer ?
#
loop_
_entity_poly.entity_id
_entity_poly.type
_entity_poly.pdbx_seq_one_letter_code
_entity_poly.pdbx_strand_id
1 'polypeptide(L)'
;MWPLVVLLLLGSARCGSAQLIFNTTKSVEYTVCNQTVVIPCFVNNMEAKSIAELYVKWKFKGKDIFIFDGGQQRSKPSDNFTSAKISPSELLNGIASLTMDKHDAVLGNYTCEVTELSREGETIVELKYRVVSWFSPDENILTVIFPILAILLFWGQFGVVTLKYKSSYTKEKTIFLLVTGLVLTIVVIVGAILFIPGEYSTKNACGLGLIVIPTAILILLQYYVFMIAVGMSFFTIAILILQVLGHVLSVVGFSLCVSECTPVHGPLLISGLGIIALAELLGLVYMKCFASNHKTLQPPRSN
;
A
#
# COMPACT_ATOMS: atom_id res chain seq x y z
N MET A 1 -25.80 19.54 -74.31
CA MET A 1 -24.46 19.38 -73.71
C MET A 1 -24.44 19.59 -72.18
N TRP A 2 -25.58 19.60 -71.47
CA TRP A 2 -25.65 19.74 -70.01
C TRP A 2 -25.82 18.46 -69.17
N PRO A 3 -26.37 17.33 -69.65
CA PRO A 3 -26.59 16.17 -68.77
C PRO A 3 -25.30 15.39 -68.47
N LEU A 4 -24.26 15.51 -69.31
CA LEU A 4 -22.95 14.89 -69.09
C LEU A 4 -22.15 15.57 -67.98
N VAL A 5 -22.29 16.89 -67.81
CA VAL A 5 -21.59 17.67 -66.77
C VAL A 5 -22.17 17.35 -65.38
N VAL A 6 -23.49 17.15 -65.28
CA VAL A 6 -24.16 16.78 -64.03
C VAL A 6 -23.79 15.36 -63.59
N LEU A 7 -23.65 14.41 -64.52
CA LEU A 7 -23.17 13.05 -64.20
C LEU A 7 -21.70 13.03 -63.77
N LEU A 8 -20.84 13.87 -64.38
CA LEU A 8 -19.44 14.03 -63.97
C LEU A 8 -19.32 14.66 -62.56
N LEU A 9 -20.16 15.65 -62.24
CA LEU A 9 -20.19 16.27 -60.92
C LEU A 9 -20.73 15.30 -59.85
N LEU A 10 -21.75 14.50 -60.15
CA LEU A 10 -22.28 13.47 -59.24
C LEU A 10 -21.33 12.27 -59.06
N GLY A 11 -20.49 11.96 -60.05
CA GLY A 11 -19.45 10.93 -59.95
C GLY A 11 -18.25 11.35 -59.09
N SER A 12 -17.91 12.64 -59.09
CA SER A 12 -16.81 13.19 -58.28
C SER A 12 -17.12 13.35 -56.78
N ALA A 13 -18.40 13.25 -56.38
CA ALA A 13 -18.85 13.39 -55.00
C ALA A 13 -18.73 12.10 -54.16
N ARG A 14 -18.20 11.00 -54.71
CA ARG A 14 -17.94 9.73 -53.98
C ARG A 14 -16.50 9.56 -53.49
N CYS A 15 -15.77 10.64 -53.27
CA CYS A 15 -14.56 10.60 -52.43
C CYS A 15 -14.99 10.65 -50.96
N GLY A 16 -15.58 9.56 -50.47
CA GLY A 16 -15.75 9.37 -49.03
C GLY A 16 -14.37 9.21 -48.41
N SER A 17 -13.93 10.20 -47.63
CA SER A 17 -12.72 10.06 -46.81
C SER A 17 -12.94 8.88 -45.87
N ALA A 18 -12.15 7.82 -46.02
CA ALA A 18 -12.26 6.64 -45.19
C ALA A 18 -11.77 6.97 -43.77
N GLN A 19 -12.70 7.14 -42.83
CA GLN A 19 -12.36 7.51 -41.45
C GLN A 19 -11.63 6.35 -40.73
N LEU A 20 -10.71 6.69 -39.82
CA LEU A 20 -10.08 5.70 -38.94
C LEU A 20 -11.09 5.22 -37.89
N ILE A 21 -11.15 3.91 -37.67
CA ILE A 21 -12.04 3.26 -36.73
C ILE A 21 -11.24 2.88 -35.50
N PHE A 22 -11.69 3.33 -34.33
CA PHE A 22 -11.02 3.09 -33.05
C PHE A 22 -11.73 2.02 -32.24
N ASN A 23 -10.97 1.25 -31.47
CA ASN A 23 -11.52 0.46 -30.37
C ASN A 23 -11.74 1.38 -29.16
N THR A 24 -12.99 1.73 -28.90
CA THR A 24 -13.34 2.75 -27.91
C THR A 24 -13.22 2.20 -26.48
N THR A 25 -12.29 2.75 -25.70
CA THR A 25 -12.21 2.50 -24.26
C THR A 25 -12.85 3.68 -23.52
N LYS A 26 -13.91 3.45 -22.73
CA LYS A 26 -14.64 4.53 -22.07
C LYS A 26 -13.79 5.26 -21.02
N SER A 27 -13.11 4.51 -20.18
CA SER A 27 -12.29 5.06 -19.11
C SER A 27 -11.19 4.11 -18.70
N VAL A 28 -10.12 4.66 -18.14
CA VAL A 28 -9.03 3.93 -17.50
C VAL A 28 -8.84 4.44 -16.08
N GLU A 29 -8.57 3.52 -15.17
CA GLU A 29 -8.35 3.80 -13.77
C GLU A 29 -6.87 3.57 -13.40
N TYR A 30 -6.32 4.46 -12.59
CA TYR A 30 -5.03 4.25 -11.93
C TYR A 30 -5.16 4.51 -10.43
N THR A 31 -4.22 3.97 -9.68
CA THR A 31 -4.19 4.01 -8.21
C THR A 31 -2.92 4.69 -7.71
N VAL A 32 -2.82 4.88 -6.39
CA VAL A 32 -1.59 5.39 -5.76
C VAL A 32 -0.34 4.57 -6.14
N CYS A 33 -0.51 3.28 -6.44
CA CYS A 33 0.56 2.32 -6.71
C CYS A 33 1.10 2.35 -8.15
N ASN A 34 0.36 2.95 -9.09
CA ASN A 34 0.83 3.07 -10.46
C ASN A 34 1.95 4.12 -10.55
N GLN A 35 3.14 3.71 -11.00
CA GLN A 35 4.23 4.66 -11.29
C GLN A 35 3.99 5.41 -12.59
N THR A 36 3.51 4.69 -13.61
CA THR A 36 3.15 5.20 -14.93
C THR A 36 1.69 4.92 -15.22
N VAL A 37 1.08 5.80 -16.01
CA VAL A 37 -0.29 5.67 -16.50
C VAL A 37 -0.23 5.43 -18.01
N VAL A 38 -1.04 4.48 -18.49
CA VAL A 38 -1.19 4.19 -19.92
C VAL A 38 -2.64 4.47 -20.32
N ILE A 39 -2.83 5.42 -21.23
CA ILE A 39 -4.13 5.75 -21.80
C ILE A 39 -4.22 5.06 -23.16
N PRO A 40 -5.08 4.05 -23.33
CA PRO A 40 -5.13 3.23 -24.52
C PRO A 40 -5.70 4.02 -25.70
N CYS A 41 -5.11 3.80 -26.87
CA CYS A 41 -5.66 4.26 -28.13
C CYS A 41 -5.33 3.24 -29.21
N PHE A 42 -6.36 2.60 -29.76
CA PHE A 42 -6.22 1.49 -30.71
C PHE A 42 -7.03 1.78 -31.97
N VAL A 43 -6.35 1.73 -33.12
CA VAL A 43 -6.91 1.90 -34.46
C VAL A 43 -7.07 0.51 -35.08
N ASN A 44 -8.30 0.14 -35.45
CA ASN A 44 -8.63 -1.19 -35.96
C ASN A 44 -8.30 -1.38 -37.45
N ASN A 45 -8.33 -0.30 -38.24
CA ASN A 45 -8.15 -0.32 -39.69
C ASN A 45 -6.91 0.48 -40.12
N MET A 46 -5.79 0.26 -39.42
CA MET A 46 -4.48 0.82 -39.75
C MET A 46 -3.89 0.09 -40.96
N GLU A 47 -3.52 0.83 -42.01
CA GLU A 47 -2.96 0.26 -43.26
C GLU A 47 -1.57 0.84 -43.60
N ALA A 48 -1.04 1.71 -42.73
CA ALA A 48 0.20 2.43 -42.93
C ALA A 48 1.38 1.46 -43.10
N LYS A 49 2.20 1.71 -44.13
CA LYS A 49 3.39 0.90 -44.40
C LYS A 49 4.64 1.48 -43.78
N SER A 50 4.59 2.77 -43.45
CA SER A 50 5.69 3.51 -42.86
C SER A 50 5.18 4.42 -41.77
N ILE A 51 5.95 4.52 -40.67
CA ILE A 51 5.65 5.45 -39.57
C ILE A 51 5.65 6.90 -40.09
N ALA A 52 6.36 7.18 -41.19
CA ALA A 52 6.40 8.50 -41.82
C ALA A 52 5.03 8.99 -42.32
N GLU A 53 4.08 8.09 -42.52
CA GLU A 53 2.71 8.37 -43.00
C GLU A 53 1.76 8.75 -41.85
N LEU A 54 2.24 8.66 -40.60
CA LEU A 54 1.44 8.78 -39.39
C LEU A 54 1.70 10.09 -38.66
N TYR A 55 0.61 10.66 -38.15
CA TYR A 55 0.62 11.81 -37.25
C TYR A 55 -0.29 11.50 -36.07
N VAL A 56 0.19 11.72 -34.85
CA VAL A 56 -0.58 11.45 -33.63
C VAL A 56 -0.61 12.69 -32.76
N LYS A 57 -1.81 13.07 -32.29
CA LYS A 57 -1.99 14.10 -31.27
C LYS A 57 -2.75 13.53 -30.11
N TRP A 58 -2.27 13.84 -28.92
CA TRP A 58 -3.04 13.68 -27.69
C TRP A 58 -3.43 15.05 -27.18
N LYS A 59 -4.71 15.21 -26.87
CA LYS A 59 -5.29 16.44 -26.37
C LYS A 59 -5.87 16.25 -24.98
N PHE A 60 -5.70 17.24 -24.13
CA PHE A 60 -6.39 17.35 -22.85
C PHE A 60 -7.10 18.70 -22.78
N LYS A 61 -8.40 18.69 -22.49
CA LYS A 61 -9.25 19.90 -22.49
C LYS A 61 -9.11 20.73 -23.79
N GLY A 62 -8.99 20.03 -24.93
CA GLY A 62 -8.86 20.64 -26.26
C GLY A 62 -7.48 21.22 -26.61
N LYS A 63 -6.47 21.11 -25.73
CA LYS A 63 -5.09 21.53 -26.00
C LYS A 63 -4.21 20.33 -26.29
N ASP A 64 -3.34 20.44 -27.29
CA ASP A 64 -2.35 19.41 -27.60
C ASP A 64 -1.35 19.30 -26.44
N ILE A 65 -1.30 18.12 -25.82
CA ILE A 65 -0.37 17.80 -24.72
C ILE A 65 0.83 16.98 -25.18
N PHE A 66 0.66 16.26 -26.29
CA PHE A 66 1.69 15.44 -26.92
C PHE A 66 1.41 15.34 -28.41
N ILE A 67 2.45 15.50 -29.22
CA ILE A 67 2.40 15.37 -30.67
C ILE A 67 3.51 14.44 -31.12
N PHE A 68 3.21 13.52 -32.03
CA PHE A 68 4.19 12.74 -32.76
C PHE A 68 4.04 12.99 -34.25
N ASP A 69 5.11 13.49 -34.86
CA ASP A 69 5.24 13.70 -36.30
C ASP A 69 6.09 12.57 -36.88
N GLY A 70 5.45 11.63 -37.57
CA GLY A 70 6.11 10.49 -38.18
C GLY A 70 7.08 10.88 -39.30
N GLY A 71 6.78 11.95 -40.05
CA GLY A 71 7.64 12.43 -41.14
C GLY A 71 8.97 12.97 -40.63
N GLN A 72 8.98 13.57 -39.45
CA GLN A 72 10.21 14.03 -38.77
C GLN A 72 10.76 12.99 -37.77
N GLN A 73 10.00 11.93 -37.48
CA GLN A 73 10.25 10.98 -36.39
C GLN A 73 10.52 11.69 -35.04
N ARG A 74 9.74 12.74 -34.75
CA ARG A 74 9.92 13.57 -33.55
C ARG A 74 8.66 13.57 -32.71
N SER A 75 8.84 13.30 -31.42
CA SER A 75 7.85 13.57 -30.39
C SER A 75 8.05 14.97 -29.81
N LYS A 76 6.93 15.65 -29.53
CA LYS A 76 6.88 16.97 -28.91
C LYS A 76 5.87 16.92 -27.76
N PRO A 77 6.32 16.57 -26.54
CA PRO A 77 5.51 16.76 -25.34
C PRO A 77 5.37 18.26 -25.03
N SER A 78 4.27 18.64 -24.40
CA SER A 78 4.07 19.99 -23.85
C SER A 78 4.79 20.17 -22.51
N ASP A 79 5.06 21.42 -22.13
CA ASP A 79 5.83 21.76 -20.91
C ASP A 79 5.21 21.20 -19.61
N ASN A 80 3.89 20.98 -19.58
CA ASN A 80 3.18 20.44 -18.42
C ASN A 80 3.03 18.89 -18.46
N PHE A 81 3.49 18.24 -19.52
CA PHE A 81 3.37 16.79 -19.75
C PHE A 81 4.69 16.23 -20.27
N THR A 82 5.80 16.56 -19.60
CA THR A 82 7.16 16.27 -20.07
C THR A 82 7.48 14.78 -20.17
N SER A 83 6.86 13.96 -19.33
CA SER A 83 7.02 12.50 -19.32
C SER A 83 6.17 11.77 -20.38
N ALA A 84 5.30 12.48 -21.10
CA ALA A 84 4.40 11.91 -22.08
C ALA A 84 5.16 11.31 -23.28
N LYS A 85 4.88 10.05 -23.58
CA LYS A 85 5.50 9.29 -24.66
C LYS A 85 4.55 8.27 -25.27
N ILE A 86 4.82 7.88 -26.51
CA ILE A 86 4.19 6.75 -27.19
C ILE A 86 5.28 5.79 -27.66
N SER A 87 4.90 4.58 -28.10
CA SER A 87 5.80 3.59 -28.69
C SER A 87 5.72 3.66 -30.23
N PRO A 88 6.68 4.31 -30.95
CA PRO A 88 6.55 4.51 -32.39
C PRO A 88 6.51 3.21 -33.19
N SER A 89 7.18 2.15 -32.70
CA SER A 89 7.17 0.82 -33.32
C SER A 89 5.80 0.16 -33.33
N GLU A 90 4.94 0.50 -32.37
CA GLU A 90 3.61 -0.11 -32.24
C GLU A 90 2.53 0.65 -33.04
N LEU A 91 2.85 1.84 -33.55
CA LEU A 91 1.93 2.65 -34.36
C LEU A 91 1.50 1.94 -35.65
N LEU A 92 2.41 1.19 -36.28
CA LEU A 92 2.09 0.38 -37.47
C LEU A 92 1.09 -0.74 -37.16
N ASN A 93 1.01 -1.18 -35.90
CA ASN A 93 0.02 -2.14 -35.43
C ASN A 93 -1.27 -1.47 -34.95
N GLY A 94 -1.43 -0.16 -35.20
CA GLY A 94 -2.58 0.62 -34.78
C GLY A 94 -2.58 1.02 -33.30
N ILE A 95 -1.48 0.87 -32.57
CA ILE A 95 -1.41 1.19 -31.13
C ILE A 95 -0.78 2.57 -30.97
N ALA A 96 -1.60 3.55 -30.59
CA ALA A 96 -1.21 4.95 -30.34
C ALA A 96 -1.34 5.34 -28.85
N SER A 97 -1.26 4.37 -27.95
CA SER A 97 -1.44 4.53 -26.51
C SER A 97 -0.43 5.51 -25.90
N LEU A 98 -0.92 6.44 -25.07
CA LEU A 98 -0.11 7.43 -24.36
C LEU A 98 0.37 6.87 -23.04
N THR A 99 1.68 6.89 -22.83
CA THR A 99 2.30 6.58 -21.53
C THR A 99 2.81 7.86 -20.92
N MET A 100 2.53 8.11 -19.65
CA MET A 100 3.10 9.22 -18.88
C MET A 100 3.35 8.80 -17.45
N ASP A 101 4.22 9.53 -16.77
CA ASP A 101 4.45 9.31 -15.35
C ASP A 101 3.25 9.83 -14.54
N LYS A 102 2.99 9.23 -13.37
CA LYS A 102 1.87 9.58 -12.50
C LYS A 102 1.81 11.08 -12.13
N HIS A 103 2.96 11.75 -12.05
CA HIS A 103 3.02 13.17 -11.67
C HIS A 103 2.49 14.11 -12.76
N ASP A 104 2.58 13.71 -14.03
CA ASP A 104 2.03 14.46 -15.18
C ASP A 104 0.60 14.03 -15.52
N ALA A 105 0.12 12.92 -14.94
CA ALA A 105 -1.22 12.39 -15.18
C ALA A 105 -2.31 13.23 -14.49
N VAL A 106 -3.05 14.00 -15.29
CA VAL A 106 -4.16 14.85 -14.83
C VAL A 106 -5.51 14.16 -15.06
N LEU A 107 -6.42 14.20 -14.08
CA LEU A 107 -7.75 13.58 -14.20
C LEU A 107 -8.63 14.29 -15.24
N GLY A 108 -9.38 13.51 -16.01
CA GLY A 108 -10.36 13.98 -16.97
C GLY A 108 -10.27 13.31 -18.34
N ASN A 109 -10.84 13.96 -19.35
CA ASN A 109 -10.97 13.41 -20.69
C ASN A 109 -9.75 13.73 -21.56
N TYR A 110 -9.17 12.68 -22.14
CA TYR A 110 -8.10 12.75 -23.11
C TYR A 110 -8.64 12.35 -24.48
N THR A 111 -8.27 13.11 -25.51
CA THR A 111 -8.61 12.78 -26.90
C THR A 111 -7.37 12.31 -27.62
N CYS A 112 -7.41 11.12 -28.19
CA CYS A 112 -6.42 10.60 -29.12
C CYS A 112 -6.89 10.90 -30.54
N GLU A 113 -6.10 11.64 -31.31
CA GLU A 113 -6.32 11.91 -32.73
C GLU A 113 -5.18 11.27 -33.52
N VAL A 114 -5.53 10.42 -34.49
CA VAL A 114 -4.57 9.77 -35.38
C VAL A 114 -4.89 10.16 -36.80
N THR A 115 -3.85 10.47 -37.57
CA THR A 115 -3.94 10.75 -38.99
C THR A 115 -3.00 9.80 -39.74
N GLU A 116 -3.54 9.15 -40.75
CA GLU A 116 -2.83 8.28 -41.70
C GLU A 116 -3.04 8.88 -43.09
N LEU A 117 -2.02 9.55 -43.63
CA LEU A 117 -2.13 10.30 -44.89
C LEU A 117 -3.32 11.29 -44.88
N SER A 118 -4.42 10.94 -45.57
CA SER A 118 -5.67 11.72 -45.65
C SER A 118 -6.80 11.19 -44.77
N ARG A 119 -6.60 10.04 -44.11
CA ARG A 119 -7.56 9.41 -43.20
C ARG A 119 -7.30 9.92 -41.80
N GLU A 120 -8.35 10.36 -41.12
CA GLU A 120 -8.26 10.85 -39.76
C GLU A 120 -9.33 10.21 -38.88
N GLY A 121 -9.12 10.24 -37.58
CA GLY A 121 -10.16 9.98 -36.62
C GLY A 121 -9.67 10.21 -35.20
N GLU A 122 -10.63 10.25 -34.28
CA GLU A 122 -10.35 10.50 -32.88
C GLU A 122 -11.16 9.58 -31.96
N THR A 123 -10.65 9.37 -30.76
CA THR A 123 -11.35 8.70 -29.68
C THR A 123 -11.07 9.38 -28.35
N ILE A 124 -12.03 9.32 -27.43
CA ILE A 124 -11.94 9.96 -26.12
C ILE A 124 -11.89 8.89 -25.05
N VAL A 125 -10.95 9.03 -24.11
CA VAL A 125 -10.78 8.16 -22.96
C VAL A 125 -10.73 9.00 -21.70
N GLU A 126 -11.56 8.65 -20.71
CA GLU A 126 -11.58 9.32 -19.41
C GLU A 126 -10.55 8.68 -18.46
N LEU A 127 -9.62 9.47 -17.93
CA LEU A 127 -8.68 9.02 -16.91
C LEU A 127 -9.26 9.29 -15.50
N LYS A 128 -9.42 8.22 -14.73
CA LYS A 128 -9.97 8.21 -13.37
C LYS A 128 -8.95 7.78 -12.35
N TYR A 129 -9.02 8.37 -11.16
CA TYR A 129 -8.29 7.90 -9.99
C TYR A 129 -9.18 7.00 -9.17
N ARG A 130 -8.72 5.77 -8.89
CA ARG A 130 -9.41 4.85 -7.99
C ARG A 130 -8.72 4.83 -6.64
N VAL A 131 -9.45 5.19 -5.60
CA VAL A 131 -8.98 5.09 -4.22
C VAL A 131 -8.98 3.63 -3.79
N VAL A 132 -7.81 3.12 -3.39
CA VAL A 132 -7.65 1.74 -2.91
C VAL A 132 -7.05 1.76 -1.51
N SER A 133 -7.75 1.15 -0.56
CA SER A 133 -7.28 0.99 0.81
C SER A 133 -6.04 0.09 0.85
N TRP A 134 -5.04 0.50 1.63
CA TRP A 134 -3.81 -0.27 1.79
C TRP A 134 -4.08 -1.61 2.48
N PHE A 135 -4.72 -1.58 3.65
CA PHE A 135 -5.25 -2.76 4.34
C PHE A 135 -6.77 -2.78 4.28
N SER A 136 -7.37 -3.96 4.36
CA SER A 136 -8.81 -4.07 4.57
C SER A 136 -9.22 -3.49 5.94
N PRO A 137 -10.49 -3.09 6.13
CA PRO A 137 -10.96 -2.57 7.41
C PRO A 137 -10.68 -3.51 8.59
N ASP A 138 -10.91 -4.81 8.40
CA ASP A 138 -10.70 -5.82 9.44
C ASP A 138 -9.21 -5.95 9.81
N GLU A 139 -8.34 -5.96 8.80
CA GLU A 139 -6.88 -6.00 9.00
C GLU A 139 -6.35 -4.76 9.73
N ASN A 140 -6.87 -3.57 9.39
CA ASN A 140 -6.52 -2.34 10.10
C ASN A 140 -6.89 -2.41 11.58
N ILE A 141 -8.11 -2.89 11.87
CA ILE A 141 -8.60 -3.02 13.25
C ILE A 141 -7.72 -4.00 14.03
N LEU A 142 -7.41 -5.17 13.48
CA LEU A 142 -6.58 -6.17 14.15
C LEU A 142 -5.15 -5.68 14.38
N THR A 143 -4.57 -4.97 13.41
CA THR A 143 -3.22 -4.38 13.49
C THR A 143 -3.10 -3.40 14.65
N VAL A 144 -4.17 -2.67 14.97
CA VAL A 144 -4.19 -1.71 16.09
C VAL A 144 -4.56 -2.39 17.42
N ILE A 145 -5.52 -3.32 17.42
CA ILE A 145 -6.01 -3.95 18.65
C ILE A 145 -4.97 -4.87 19.29
N PHE A 146 -4.25 -5.69 18.51
CA PHE A 146 -3.29 -6.65 19.10
C PHE A 146 -2.16 -5.98 19.90
N PRO A 147 -1.48 -4.93 19.41
CA PRO A 147 -0.49 -4.20 20.18
C PRO A 147 -1.05 -3.54 21.44
N ILE A 148 -2.25 -2.93 21.36
CA ILE A 148 -2.90 -2.32 22.52
C ILE A 148 -3.20 -3.38 23.57
N LEU A 149 -3.74 -4.52 23.15
CA LEU A 149 -4.01 -5.65 24.04
C LEU A 149 -2.73 -6.17 24.70
N ALA A 150 -1.65 -6.35 23.94
CA ALA A 150 -0.35 -6.77 24.47
C ALA A 150 0.18 -5.81 25.54
N ILE A 151 0.06 -4.50 25.31
CA ILE A 151 0.44 -3.46 26.28
C ILE A 151 -0.42 -3.54 27.55
N LEU A 152 -1.74 -3.68 27.41
CA LEU A 152 -2.64 -3.81 28.57
C LEU A 152 -2.31 -5.05 29.40
N LEU A 153 -1.99 -6.16 28.74
CA LEU A 153 -1.58 -7.40 29.40
C LEU A 153 -0.24 -7.23 30.13
N PHE A 154 0.74 -6.55 29.52
CA PHE A 154 2.00 -6.19 30.17
C PHE A 154 1.77 -5.34 31.43
N TRP A 155 0.91 -4.31 31.38
CA TRP A 155 0.57 -3.52 32.57
C TRP A 155 -0.13 -4.36 33.65
N GLY A 156 -0.99 -5.30 33.26
CA GLY A 156 -1.59 -6.26 34.19
C GLY A 156 -0.52 -7.12 34.88
N GLN A 157 0.48 -7.58 34.14
CA GLN A 157 1.61 -8.34 34.65
C GLN A 157 2.45 -7.52 35.64
N PHE A 158 2.78 -6.28 35.27
CA PHE A 158 3.46 -5.33 36.15
C PHE A 158 2.68 -5.07 37.45
N GLY A 159 1.35 -4.96 37.36
CA GLY A 159 0.47 -4.84 38.53
C GLY A 159 0.55 -6.03 39.49
N VAL A 160 0.60 -7.27 38.96
CA VAL A 160 0.78 -8.48 39.77
C VAL A 160 2.15 -8.47 40.48
N VAL A 161 3.21 -8.07 39.78
CA VAL A 161 4.57 -8.00 40.34
C VAL A 161 4.63 -6.99 41.49
N THR A 162 4.13 -5.77 41.29
CA THR A 162 4.19 -4.69 42.28
C THR A 162 3.34 -4.98 43.53
N LEU A 163 2.14 -5.56 43.37
CA LEU A 163 1.25 -5.86 44.49
C LEU A 163 1.73 -7.01 45.36
N LYS A 164 2.30 -8.06 44.76
CA LYS A 164 2.60 -9.31 45.48
C LYS A 164 4.05 -9.39 45.98
N TYR A 165 5.01 -8.87 45.22
CA TYR A 165 6.44 -8.93 45.55
C TYR A 165 6.84 -7.61 46.21
N LYS A 166 6.26 -7.35 47.40
CA LYS A 166 6.45 -6.12 48.18
C LYS A 166 7.94 -5.90 48.49
N SER A 167 8.62 -5.18 47.59
CA SER A 167 9.92 -4.51 47.73
C SER A 167 11.07 -5.34 48.35
N SER A 168 11.40 -6.52 47.82
CA SER A 168 12.69 -7.18 48.10
C SER A 168 13.72 -6.96 46.98
N TYR A 169 13.27 -6.78 45.73
CA TYR A 169 14.14 -6.54 44.58
C TYR A 169 14.39 -5.04 44.34
N THR A 170 15.60 -4.69 43.87
CA THR A 170 16.11 -3.32 43.67
C THR A 170 15.08 -2.39 43.01
N LYS A 171 14.68 -1.33 43.73
CA LYS A 171 13.78 -0.26 43.27
C LYS A 171 14.07 0.19 41.83
N GLU A 172 15.33 0.18 41.45
CA GLU A 172 15.83 0.50 40.10
C GLU A 172 15.20 -0.34 38.97
N LYS A 173 15.09 -1.67 39.11
CA LYS A 173 14.52 -2.54 38.06
C LYS A 173 13.02 -2.29 37.86
N THR A 174 12.30 -2.01 38.95
CA THR A 174 10.88 -1.66 38.89
C THR A 174 10.67 -0.28 38.26
N ILE A 175 11.53 0.70 38.58
CA ILE A 175 11.52 2.02 37.94
C ILE A 175 11.80 1.88 36.44
N PHE A 176 12.79 1.06 36.06
CA PHE A 176 13.11 0.79 34.66
C PHE A 176 11.91 0.21 33.89
N LEU A 177 11.23 -0.80 34.45
CA LEU A 177 10.02 -1.38 33.86
C LEU A 177 8.91 -0.34 33.67
N LEU A 178 8.69 0.51 34.67
CA LEU A 178 7.68 1.57 34.63
C LEU A 178 7.98 2.60 33.54
N VAL A 179 9.19 3.16 33.54
CA VAL A 179 9.60 4.22 32.60
C VAL A 179 9.61 3.69 31.17
N THR A 180 10.23 2.53 30.94
CA THR A 180 10.33 1.93 29.61
C THR A 180 8.95 1.48 29.11
N GLY A 181 8.11 0.91 29.98
CA GLY A 181 6.74 0.56 29.65
C GLY A 181 5.89 1.77 29.27
N LEU A 182 6.03 2.89 29.98
CA LEU A 182 5.32 4.13 29.68
C LEU A 182 5.79 4.73 28.35
N VAL A 183 7.09 4.78 28.08
CA VAL A 183 7.63 5.21 26.78
C VAL A 183 7.08 4.32 25.66
N LEU A 184 7.10 3.00 25.83
CA LEU A 184 6.53 2.05 24.86
C LEU A 184 5.06 2.35 24.56
N THR A 185 4.25 2.62 25.59
CA THR A 185 2.84 2.96 25.39
C THR A 185 2.64 4.22 24.57
N ILE A 186 3.42 5.28 24.85
CA ILE A 186 3.35 6.53 24.10
C ILE A 186 3.69 6.27 22.63
N VAL A 187 4.78 5.54 22.37
CA VAL A 187 5.22 5.23 21.00
C VAL A 187 4.14 4.47 20.23
N VAL A 188 3.54 3.44 20.82
CA VAL A 188 2.49 2.64 20.15
C VAL A 188 1.21 3.44 19.96
N ILE A 189 0.82 4.31 20.91
CA ILE A 189 -0.33 5.21 20.75
C ILE A 189 -0.11 6.19 19.60
N VAL A 190 1.08 6.81 19.52
CA VAL A 190 1.44 7.68 18.40
C VAL A 190 1.43 6.90 17.08
N GLY A 191 1.95 5.67 17.08
CA GLY A 191 1.89 4.77 15.92
C GLY A 191 0.45 4.50 15.46
N ALA A 192 -0.45 4.19 16.39
CA ALA A 192 -1.87 3.94 16.10
C ALA A 192 -2.59 5.19 15.57
N ILE A 193 -2.27 6.39 16.08
CA ILE A 193 -2.82 7.66 15.57
C ILE A 193 -2.33 7.95 14.15
N LEU A 194 -1.05 7.67 13.86
CA LEU A 194 -0.47 7.88 12.53
C LEU A 194 -0.93 6.82 11.52
N PHE A 195 -1.29 5.63 11.98
CA PHE A 195 -1.84 4.55 11.17
C PHE A 195 -3.33 4.80 10.88
N ILE A 196 -3.61 5.79 10.02
CA ILE A 196 -4.98 6.13 9.62
C ILE A 196 -5.43 5.16 8.51
N PRO A 197 -6.60 4.51 8.64
CA PRO A 197 -7.14 3.65 7.60
C PRO A 197 -7.33 4.45 6.30
N GLY A 198 -6.70 4.01 5.23
CA GLY A 198 -6.70 4.74 3.96
C GLY A 198 -5.73 4.15 2.95
N GLU A 199 -5.32 4.97 1.98
CA GLU A 199 -4.35 4.59 0.96
C GLU A 199 -2.94 4.41 1.52
N TYR A 200 -2.07 3.78 0.74
CA TYR A 200 -0.65 3.73 1.06
C TYR A 200 -0.08 5.16 1.11
N SER A 201 0.57 5.49 2.22
CA SER A 201 1.21 6.78 2.44
C SER A 201 2.41 6.61 3.36
N THR A 202 3.40 7.48 3.21
CA THR A 202 4.58 7.50 4.10
C THR A 202 4.19 7.66 5.56
N LYS A 203 3.13 8.42 5.86
CA LYS A 203 2.58 8.57 7.22
C LYS A 203 2.06 7.24 7.78
N ASN A 204 1.29 6.51 6.97
CA ASN A 204 0.72 5.23 7.36
C ASN A 204 1.82 4.17 7.57
N ALA A 205 2.82 4.13 6.68
CA ALA A 205 3.97 3.23 6.81
C ALA A 205 4.80 3.53 8.07
N CYS A 206 5.03 4.80 8.39
CA CYS A 206 5.69 5.19 9.64
C CYS A 206 4.85 4.79 10.87
N GLY A 207 3.54 5.01 10.85
CA GLY A 207 2.63 4.58 11.93
C GLY A 207 2.70 3.08 12.18
N LEU A 208 2.68 2.28 11.11
CA LEU A 208 2.85 0.83 11.17
C LEU A 208 4.22 0.44 11.76
N GLY A 209 5.30 1.12 11.35
CA GLY A 209 6.64 0.89 11.91
C GLY A 209 6.72 1.18 13.40
N LEU A 210 6.07 2.25 13.87
CA LEU A 210 5.98 2.61 15.30
C LEU A 210 5.10 1.64 16.10
N ILE A 211 4.28 0.83 15.45
CA ILE A 211 3.54 -0.26 16.10
C ILE A 211 4.42 -1.50 16.21
N VAL A 212 5.12 -1.87 15.13
CA VAL A 212 5.81 -3.16 15.00
C VAL A 212 7.18 -3.16 15.66
N ILE A 213 8.02 -2.18 15.36
CA ILE A 213 9.43 -2.15 15.82
C ILE A 213 9.52 -2.15 17.36
N PRO A 214 8.70 -1.37 18.10
CA PRO A 214 8.79 -1.33 19.56
C PRO A 214 8.35 -2.63 20.25
N THR A 215 7.74 -3.60 19.54
CA THR A 215 7.42 -4.90 20.13
C THR A 215 8.67 -5.68 20.59
N ALA A 216 9.86 -5.37 20.07
CA ALA A 216 11.12 -5.90 20.61
C ALA A 216 11.35 -5.45 22.06
N ILE A 217 10.98 -4.21 22.40
CA ILE A 217 11.08 -3.68 23.77
C ILE A 217 10.11 -4.43 24.68
N LEU A 218 8.91 -4.77 24.19
CA LEU A 218 7.94 -5.57 24.92
C LEU A 218 8.53 -6.94 25.34
N ILE A 219 9.27 -7.62 24.45
CA ILE A 219 9.97 -8.89 24.78
C ILE A 219 10.98 -8.70 25.90
N LEU A 220 11.78 -7.63 25.83
CA LEU A 220 12.77 -7.33 26.88
C LEU A 220 12.08 -7.06 28.23
N LEU A 221 10.99 -6.29 28.22
CA LEU A 221 10.19 -6.03 29.42
C LEU A 221 9.61 -7.31 30.00
N GLN A 222 9.10 -8.20 29.14
CA GLN A 222 8.52 -9.48 29.54
C GLN A 222 9.55 -10.41 30.19
N TYR A 223 10.77 -10.44 29.66
CA TYR A 223 11.89 -11.16 30.28
C TYR A 223 12.17 -10.64 31.71
N TYR A 224 12.25 -9.32 31.90
CA TYR A 224 12.47 -8.74 33.22
C TYR A 224 11.34 -9.05 34.22
N VAL A 225 10.09 -9.02 33.75
CA VAL A 225 8.91 -9.38 34.57
C VAL A 225 9.03 -10.83 35.07
N PHE A 226 9.33 -11.79 34.18
CA PHE A 226 9.49 -13.19 34.57
C PHE A 226 10.66 -13.43 35.51
N MET A 227 11.80 -12.79 35.26
CA MET A 227 12.97 -12.86 36.13
C MET A 227 12.66 -12.41 37.57
N ILE A 228 11.82 -11.38 37.73
CA ILE A 228 11.46 -10.86 39.05
C ILE A 228 10.41 -11.73 39.74
N ALA A 229 9.40 -12.20 39.00
CA ALA A 229 8.23 -12.84 39.59
C ALA A 229 8.42 -14.34 39.89
N VAL A 230 8.91 -15.12 38.93
CA VAL A 230 8.91 -16.59 38.99
C VAL A 230 10.30 -17.18 38.81
N GLY A 231 11.22 -16.43 38.19
CA GLY A 231 12.49 -16.97 37.70
C GLY A 231 12.32 -17.73 36.39
N MET A 232 13.43 -18.12 35.76
CA MET A 232 13.44 -18.77 34.45
C MET A 232 13.05 -20.25 34.57
N SER A 233 11.76 -20.53 34.40
CA SER A 233 11.24 -21.88 34.22
C SER A 233 11.17 -22.27 32.74
N PHE A 234 11.07 -23.57 32.45
CA PHE A 234 10.87 -24.05 31.08
C PHE A 234 9.67 -23.39 30.39
N PHE A 235 8.59 -23.14 31.15
CA PHE A 235 7.39 -22.49 30.62
C PHE A 235 7.62 -21.01 30.27
N THR A 236 8.36 -20.26 31.11
CA THR A 236 8.72 -18.87 30.80
C THR A 236 9.64 -18.78 29.57
N ILE A 237 10.55 -19.75 29.40
CA ILE A 237 11.41 -19.84 28.21
C ILE A 237 10.56 -20.09 26.96
N ALA A 238 9.59 -21.01 27.03
CA ALA A 238 8.68 -21.29 25.92
C ALA A 238 7.86 -20.07 25.51
N ILE A 239 7.35 -19.29 26.48
CA ILE A 239 6.62 -18.04 26.20
C ILE A 239 7.52 -17.01 25.49
N LEU A 240 8.77 -16.83 25.96
CA LEU A 240 9.71 -15.89 25.33
C LEU A 240 10.06 -16.32 23.90
N ILE A 241 10.26 -17.62 23.64
CA ILE A 241 10.48 -18.14 22.29
C ILE A 241 9.28 -17.83 21.39
N LEU A 242 8.05 -18.05 21.87
CA LEU A 242 6.84 -17.74 21.13
C LEU A 242 6.75 -16.25 20.78
N GLN A 243 7.13 -15.38 21.72
CA GLN A 243 7.13 -13.93 21.52
C GLN A 243 8.19 -13.48 20.50
N VAL A 244 9.38 -14.09 20.52
CA VAL A 244 10.43 -13.86 19.51
C VAL A 244 9.96 -14.31 18.12
N LEU A 245 9.33 -15.48 18.02
CA LEU A 245 8.75 -15.95 16.75
C LEU A 245 7.69 -14.98 16.23
N GLY A 246 6.78 -14.52 17.10
CA GLY A 246 5.78 -13.52 16.76
C GLY A 246 6.40 -12.20 16.26
N HIS A 247 7.49 -11.76 16.89
CA HIS A 247 8.22 -10.56 16.46
C HIS A 247 8.92 -10.73 15.11
N VAL A 248 9.56 -11.87 14.86
CA VAL A 248 10.17 -12.14 13.55
C VAL A 248 9.10 -12.12 12.45
N LEU A 249 7.95 -12.77 12.69
CA LEU A 249 6.83 -12.77 11.74
C LEU A 249 6.28 -11.36 11.51
N SER A 250 6.15 -10.54 12.57
CA SER A 250 5.64 -9.18 12.43
C SER A 250 6.63 -8.27 11.69
N VAL A 251 7.93 -8.38 11.96
CA VAL A 251 8.97 -7.58 11.26
C VAL A 251 9.08 -7.98 9.79
N VAL A 252 9.05 -9.29 9.48
CA VAL A 252 9.04 -9.75 8.09
C VAL A 252 7.78 -9.30 7.37
N GLY A 253 6.61 -9.44 8.01
CA GLY A 253 5.35 -8.94 7.48
C GLY A 253 5.37 -7.43 7.23
N PHE A 254 5.91 -6.65 8.16
CA PHE A 254 6.11 -5.21 8.00
C PHE A 254 7.00 -4.87 6.80
N SER A 255 8.16 -5.53 6.68
CA SER A 255 9.09 -5.30 5.57
C SER A 255 8.43 -5.56 4.21
N LEU A 256 7.67 -6.65 4.10
CA LEU A 256 6.96 -7.01 2.87
C LEU A 256 5.82 -6.04 2.56
N CYS A 257 5.12 -5.54 3.60
CA CYS A 257 4.06 -4.55 3.42
C CYS A 257 4.58 -3.18 2.98
N VAL A 258 5.78 -2.77 3.43
CA VAL A 258 6.38 -1.48 3.05
C VAL A 258 7.12 -1.56 1.70
N SER A 259 7.62 -2.73 1.32
CA SER A 259 8.28 -2.92 0.01
C SER A 259 7.33 -2.91 -1.17
N GLU A 260 6.07 -3.33 -0.96
CA GLU A 260 5.06 -3.37 -2.02
C GLU A 260 3.87 -2.46 -1.70
N CYS A 261 3.38 -1.74 -2.71
CA CYS A 261 2.27 -0.82 -2.52
C CYS A 261 0.92 -1.54 -2.24
N THR A 262 0.80 -2.81 -2.64
CA THR A 262 -0.31 -3.70 -2.27
C THR A 262 0.17 -4.74 -1.26
N PRO A 263 -0.33 -4.75 -0.01
CA PRO A 263 0.20 -5.62 1.02
C PRO A 263 -0.44 -7.00 0.90
N VAL A 264 0.09 -7.83 0.00
CA VAL A 264 -0.31 -9.25 -0.12
C VAL A 264 0.00 -10.03 1.17
N HIS A 265 0.95 -9.53 1.96
CA HIS A 265 1.45 -10.17 3.18
C HIS A 265 0.94 -9.51 4.48
N GLY A 266 -0.11 -8.70 4.43
CA GLY A 266 -0.73 -8.10 5.62
C GLY A 266 -1.14 -9.10 6.72
N PRO A 267 -1.73 -10.26 6.39
CA PRO A 267 -2.06 -11.29 7.38
C PRO A 267 -0.84 -11.85 8.13
N LEU A 268 0.34 -11.89 7.50
CA LEU A 268 1.58 -12.36 8.13
C LEU A 268 1.96 -11.43 9.29
N LEU A 269 1.95 -10.12 9.04
CA LEU A 269 2.19 -9.09 10.05
C LEU A 269 1.22 -9.24 11.24
N ILE A 270 -0.08 -9.34 10.93
CA ILE A 270 -1.16 -9.43 11.92
C ILE A 270 -1.02 -10.69 12.76
N SER A 271 -0.69 -11.82 12.13
CA SER A 271 -0.46 -13.08 12.85
C SER A 271 0.72 -12.98 13.84
N GLY A 272 1.80 -12.29 13.45
CA GLY A 272 2.93 -12.03 14.34
C GLY A 272 2.54 -11.19 15.55
N LEU A 273 1.79 -10.11 15.34
CA LEU A 273 1.26 -9.27 16.43
C LEU A 273 0.29 -10.05 17.34
N GLY A 274 -0.56 -10.90 16.76
CA GLY A 274 -1.46 -11.77 17.52
C GLY A 274 -0.72 -12.79 18.39
N ILE A 275 0.36 -13.39 17.89
CA ILE A 275 1.22 -14.31 18.65
C ILE A 275 1.87 -13.60 19.85
N ILE A 276 2.32 -12.35 19.67
CA ILE A 276 2.88 -11.55 20.77
C ILE A 276 1.82 -11.30 21.85
N ALA A 277 0.61 -10.87 21.46
CA ALA A 277 -0.49 -10.66 22.41
C ALA A 277 -0.88 -11.95 23.14
N LEU A 278 -0.87 -13.10 22.45
CA LEU A 278 -1.12 -14.40 23.05
C LEU A 278 -0.02 -14.78 24.06
N ALA A 279 1.25 -14.52 23.75
CA ALA A 279 2.37 -14.77 24.66
C ALA A 279 2.24 -13.94 25.95
N GLU A 280 1.86 -12.67 25.84
CA GLU A 280 1.57 -11.80 27.00
C GLU A 280 0.39 -12.32 27.84
N LEU A 281 -0.66 -12.82 27.19
CA LEU A 281 -1.82 -13.40 27.87
C LEU A 281 -1.41 -14.65 28.67
N LEU A 282 -0.64 -15.55 28.05
CA LEU A 282 -0.10 -16.75 28.69
C LEU A 282 0.82 -16.39 29.86
N GLY A 283 1.64 -15.34 29.72
CA GLY A 283 2.48 -14.81 30.78
C GLY A 283 1.68 -14.34 32.00
N LEU A 284 0.63 -13.55 31.77
CA LEU A 284 -0.26 -13.08 32.83
C LEU A 284 -0.98 -14.24 33.54
N VAL A 285 -1.54 -15.19 32.77
CA VAL A 285 -2.21 -16.38 33.32
C VAL A 285 -1.25 -17.21 34.16
N TYR A 286 -0.03 -17.45 33.66
CA TYR A 286 0.99 -18.21 34.38
C TYR A 286 1.36 -17.55 35.71
N MET A 287 1.61 -16.25 35.71
CA MET A 287 1.93 -15.52 36.94
C MET A 287 0.78 -15.57 37.94
N LYS A 288 -0.47 -15.45 37.49
CA LYS A 288 -1.64 -15.55 38.38
C LYS A 288 -1.79 -16.95 38.98
N CYS A 289 -1.63 -18.00 38.19
CA CYS A 289 -1.73 -19.39 38.63
C CYS A 289 -0.59 -19.77 39.59
N PHE A 290 0.66 -19.47 39.23
CA PHE A 290 1.82 -19.68 40.10
C PHE A 290 1.70 -18.87 41.40
N ALA A 291 1.13 -17.66 41.31
CA ALA A 291 0.88 -16.85 42.48
C ALA A 291 -0.17 -17.45 43.44
N SER A 292 -1.11 -18.26 42.95
CA SER A 292 -2.10 -18.92 43.81
C SER A 292 -1.48 -20.04 44.66
N ASN A 293 -0.52 -20.79 44.11
CA ASN A 293 0.09 -21.95 44.76
C ASN A 293 0.96 -21.61 45.99
N HIS A 294 1.46 -20.38 46.11
CA HIS A 294 2.21 -19.95 47.31
C HIS A 294 1.31 -19.53 48.49
N LYS A 295 0.00 -19.31 48.29
CA LYS A 295 -0.92 -18.96 49.40
C LYS A 295 -1.34 -20.15 50.25
N THR A 296 -1.03 -21.39 49.86
CA THR A 296 -1.44 -22.62 50.57
C THR A 296 -0.40 -23.18 51.54
N LEU A 297 0.81 -22.61 51.62
CA LEU A 297 1.76 -22.93 52.69
C LEU A 297 1.49 -22.04 53.91
N GLN A 298 0.56 -22.49 54.76
CA GLN A 298 0.36 -21.96 56.11
C GLN A 298 1.68 -21.97 56.91
N PRO A 299 1.97 -20.96 57.75
CA PRO A 299 3.08 -21.07 58.69
C PRO A 299 2.82 -22.22 59.68
N PRO A 300 3.86 -22.93 60.15
CA PRO A 300 3.68 -23.94 61.17
C PRO A 300 3.09 -23.27 62.42
N ARG A 301 2.01 -23.84 62.96
CA ARG A 301 1.54 -23.50 64.31
C ARG A 301 2.70 -23.79 65.27
N SER A 302 3.24 -22.74 65.90
CA SER A 302 4.09 -22.91 67.08
C SER A 302 3.19 -23.18 68.28
N ASN A 303 3.36 -24.37 68.86
CA ASN A 303 2.88 -24.90 70.15
C ASN A 303 1.38 -24.83 70.44
#